data_AF-A0A3B0RYJ2-F1
#
_entry.id   AF-A0A3B0RYJ2-F1
#
_cell.length_a   1.000
_cell.length_b   1.000
_cell.length_c   1.000
_cell.angle_alpha   90.00
_cell.angle_beta   90.00
_cell.angle_gamma   90.00
#
_symmetry.space_group_name_H-M   'P 1'
#
loop_
_entity.id
_entity.type
_entity.pdbx_description
1 polymer ?
#
loop_
_entity_poly.entity_id
_entity_poly.type
_entity_poly.pdbx_seq_one_letter_code
_entity_poly.pdbx_strand_id
1 'polypeptide(L)'
;MHLLAATPGSIDNGTEPVDPGQSPADIVVISAADTELAAISAARGEMPVPPSLRLANLTHLQHPMSVDLHLDNCAVKSRLVIVRVLGGVGYWKYGSQQYAARLYEAGVPLALLPGDDKPDAELRGLSTVSNEDYDALWAYLVEGGPENATHFLSYAQAMLAGSEKPASASPLLRAGVYWPGAGVADLSAAKAAWTKGQPVVPLVFYRALVQGAGLHPINRLVKALLRQGLNPLPVFVASLKDPVSVATLQ
;
A
#
# COMPACT_ATOMS: atom_id res chain seq x y z
N MET A 1 27.33 6.08 -21.13
CA MET A 1 26.48 6.10 -19.91
C MET A 1 25.81 4.73 -19.84
N HIS A 2 25.96 3.98 -18.75
CA HIS A 2 25.39 2.64 -18.62
C HIS A 2 24.06 2.73 -17.87
N LEU A 3 22.99 2.13 -18.41
CA LEU A 3 21.67 2.04 -17.79
C LEU A 3 21.67 0.81 -16.87
N LEU A 4 21.37 0.99 -15.59
CA LEU A 4 21.28 -0.13 -14.66
C LEU A 4 19.89 -0.75 -14.71
N ALA A 5 19.83 -2.08 -14.74
CA ALA A 5 18.57 -2.78 -14.54
C ALA A 5 18.18 -2.71 -13.06
N ALA A 6 16.91 -2.44 -12.75
CA ALA A 6 16.41 -2.48 -11.39
C ALA A 6 16.66 -3.88 -10.79
N THR A 7 17.48 -3.95 -9.73
CA THR A 7 17.81 -5.22 -9.08
C THR A 7 16.97 -5.37 -7.81
N PRO A 8 16.21 -6.46 -7.63
CA PRO A 8 15.43 -6.68 -6.41
C PRO A 8 16.33 -6.63 -5.15
N GLY A 9 16.04 -5.73 -4.21
CA GLY A 9 16.73 -5.64 -2.92
C GLY A 9 17.93 -4.70 -2.85
N SER A 10 18.28 -3.97 -3.93
CA SER A 10 19.29 -2.90 -3.84
C SER A 10 18.67 -1.60 -3.30
N ILE A 11 19.35 -0.94 -2.37
CA ILE A 11 18.99 0.41 -1.91
C ILE A 11 19.80 1.40 -2.76
N ASP A 12 19.16 2.01 -3.75
CA ASP A 12 19.73 3.10 -4.56
C ASP A 12 19.18 4.45 -4.07
N ASN A 13 20.05 5.46 -4.02
CA ASN A 13 19.69 6.83 -3.62
C ASN A 13 18.96 7.60 -4.74
N GLY A 14 18.67 6.96 -5.88
CA GLY A 14 17.89 7.53 -6.98
C GLY A 14 18.68 8.51 -7.85
N THR A 15 20.00 8.58 -7.68
CA THR A 15 20.90 9.46 -8.45
C THR A 15 21.30 8.87 -9.78
N GLU A 16 21.29 7.54 -9.93
CA GLU A 16 21.60 6.87 -11.18
C GLU A 16 20.32 6.52 -11.95
N PRO A 17 20.35 6.55 -13.29
CA PRO A 17 19.22 6.14 -14.10
C PRO A 17 19.03 4.61 -14.02
N VAL A 18 17.81 4.21 -13.69
CA VAL A 18 17.36 2.83 -13.56
C VAL A 18 16.24 2.60 -14.54
N ASP A 19 16.30 1.51 -15.30
CA ASP A 19 15.15 1.03 -16.07
C ASP A 19 14.32 0.07 -15.20
N PRO A 20 13.07 0.41 -14.84
CA PRO A 20 12.20 -0.50 -14.10
C PRO A 20 11.81 -1.75 -14.91
N GLY A 21 11.99 -1.75 -16.23
CA GLY A 21 11.68 -2.88 -17.11
C GLY A 21 10.20 -3.28 -17.12
N GLN A 22 9.30 -2.35 -16.77
CA GLN A 22 7.87 -2.63 -16.68
C GLN A 22 7.19 -2.54 -18.05
N SER A 23 6.33 -3.51 -18.34
CA SER A 23 5.40 -3.46 -19.46
C SER A 23 4.04 -2.91 -19.05
N PRO A 24 3.21 -2.41 -20.00
CA PRO A 24 1.91 -1.81 -19.69
C PRO A 24 0.96 -2.77 -18.96
N ALA A 25 0.01 -2.20 -18.21
CA ALA A 25 -1.02 -2.93 -17.47
C ALA A 25 -2.34 -2.14 -17.38
N ASP A 26 -3.38 -2.77 -16.84
CA ASP A 26 -4.63 -2.08 -16.54
C ASP A 26 -4.38 -0.99 -15.50
N ILE A 27 -3.67 -1.34 -14.42
CA ILE A 27 -3.39 -0.42 -13.31
C ILE A 27 -1.88 -0.38 -13.04
N VAL A 28 -1.34 0.83 -12.93
CA VAL A 28 0.02 1.10 -12.46
C VAL A 28 -0.06 1.84 -11.13
N VAL A 29 0.57 1.30 -10.09
CA VAL A 29 0.70 1.96 -8.78
C VAL A 29 2.18 2.21 -8.49
N ILE A 30 2.50 3.45 -8.15
CA ILE A 30 3.85 3.90 -7.82
C ILE A 30 3.83 4.45 -6.38
N SER A 31 4.72 3.96 -5.52
CA SER A 31 4.80 4.41 -4.13
C SER A 31 6.21 4.29 -3.59
N ALA A 32 6.63 5.18 -2.69
CA ALA A 32 7.90 5.02 -1.98
C ALA A 32 7.82 3.97 -0.85
N ALA A 33 6.60 3.57 -0.44
CA ALA A 33 6.38 2.64 0.66
C ALA A 33 6.26 1.20 0.16
N ASP A 34 7.32 0.40 0.29
CA ASP A 34 7.30 -1.03 -0.09
C ASP A 34 6.22 -1.83 0.64
N THR A 35 5.87 -1.42 1.85
CA THR A 35 4.79 -2.03 2.63
C THR A 35 3.41 -1.83 1.99
N GLU A 36 3.17 -0.66 1.39
CA GLU A 36 1.96 -0.41 0.61
C GLU A 36 1.93 -1.24 -0.66
N LEU A 37 3.04 -1.26 -1.41
CA LEU A 37 3.15 -2.08 -2.62
C LEU A 37 2.93 -3.57 -2.29
N ALA A 38 3.49 -4.06 -1.18
CA ALA A 38 3.28 -5.42 -0.71
C ALA A 38 1.80 -5.69 -0.35
N ALA A 39 1.12 -4.76 0.32
CA ALA A 39 -0.30 -4.89 0.66
C ALA A 39 -1.19 -4.94 -0.59
N ILE A 40 -0.94 -4.09 -1.57
CA ILE A 40 -1.66 -4.07 -2.85
C ILE A 40 -1.37 -5.36 -3.64
N SER A 41 -0.12 -5.84 -3.65
CA SER A 41 0.24 -7.12 -4.27
C SER A 41 -0.50 -8.30 -3.65
N ALA A 42 -0.61 -8.33 -2.32
CA ALA A 42 -1.33 -9.37 -1.59
C ALA A 42 -2.83 -9.32 -1.92
N ALA A 43 -3.44 -8.14 -1.86
CA ALA A 43 -4.85 -7.94 -2.21
C ALA A 43 -5.15 -8.42 -3.64
N ARG A 44 -4.29 -8.10 -4.61
CA ARG A 44 -4.43 -8.61 -5.98
C ARG A 44 -4.42 -10.15 -6.04
N GLY A 45 -3.56 -10.80 -5.24
CA GLY A 45 -3.46 -12.25 -5.19
C GLY A 45 -4.70 -12.95 -4.65
N GLU A 46 -5.55 -12.24 -3.90
CA GLU A 46 -6.79 -12.73 -3.31
C GLU A 46 -8.02 -12.46 -4.18
N MET A 47 -7.91 -11.60 -5.21
CA MET A 47 -9.03 -11.27 -6.09
C MET A 47 -9.39 -12.45 -7.01
N PRO A 48 -10.69 -12.78 -7.18
CA PRO A 48 -11.12 -13.81 -8.13
C PRO A 48 -10.80 -13.47 -9.60
N VAL A 49 -10.92 -12.19 -9.96
CA VAL A 49 -10.64 -11.67 -11.31
C VAL A 49 -9.72 -10.45 -11.19
N PRO A 50 -8.41 -10.66 -10.98
CA PRO A 50 -7.48 -9.57 -10.74
C PRO A 50 -7.18 -8.79 -12.04
N PRO A 51 -7.08 -7.45 -11.99
CA PRO A 51 -6.56 -6.69 -13.12
C PRO A 51 -5.09 -7.02 -13.36
N SER A 52 -4.59 -6.75 -14.56
CA SER A 52 -3.13 -6.67 -14.74
C SER A 52 -2.60 -5.47 -13.94
N LEU A 53 -1.51 -5.67 -13.20
CA LEU A 53 -0.99 -4.69 -12.24
C LEU A 53 0.51 -4.52 -12.41
N ARG A 54 0.98 -3.27 -12.31
CA ARG A 54 2.39 -2.93 -12.08
C ARG A 54 2.53 -2.16 -10.78
N LEU A 55 3.49 -2.58 -9.98
CA LEU A 55 3.87 -1.94 -8.72
C LEU A 55 5.32 -1.47 -8.88
N ALA A 56 5.58 -0.18 -8.71
CA ALA A 56 6.94 0.35 -8.79
C ALA A 56 7.27 1.15 -7.53
N ASN A 57 8.49 0.97 -7.03
CA ASN A 57 9.01 1.85 -5.99
C ASN A 57 9.38 3.20 -6.61
N LEU A 58 8.85 4.30 -6.06
CA LEU A 58 9.08 5.66 -6.53
C LEU A 58 10.58 6.04 -6.48
N THR A 59 11.39 5.42 -5.63
CA THR A 59 12.84 5.65 -5.57
C THR A 59 13.55 5.27 -6.87
N HIS A 60 13.04 4.30 -7.64
CA HIS A 60 13.58 3.93 -8.95
C HIS A 60 13.20 4.94 -10.06
N LEU A 61 12.30 5.87 -9.76
CA LEU A 61 11.80 6.88 -10.69
C LEU A 61 12.24 8.30 -10.29
N GLN A 62 13.32 8.45 -9.53
CA GLN A 62 13.84 9.76 -9.13
C GLN A 62 14.58 10.47 -10.29
N HIS A 63 15.36 9.72 -11.05
CA HIS A 63 16.12 10.27 -12.16
C HIS A 63 15.21 10.54 -13.39
N PRO A 64 15.32 11.69 -14.07
CA PRO A 64 14.50 12.04 -15.24
C PRO A 64 14.46 10.97 -16.34
N MET A 65 15.62 10.39 -16.66
CA MET A 65 15.70 9.27 -17.63
C MET A 65 14.84 8.06 -17.21
N SER A 66 14.81 7.69 -15.92
CA SER A 66 13.98 6.58 -15.43
C SER A 66 12.49 6.90 -15.58
N VAL A 67 12.11 8.15 -15.31
CA VAL A 67 10.75 8.67 -15.51
C VAL A 67 10.34 8.54 -16.97
N ASP A 68 11.17 9.05 -17.88
CA ASP A 68 10.88 9.05 -19.33
C ASP A 68 10.78 7.63 -19.88
N LEU A 69 11.73 6.76 -19.52
CA LEU A 69 11.71 5.35 -19.92
C LEU A 69 10.46 4.63 -19.44
N HIS A 70 10.06 4.84 -18.18
CA HIS A 70 8.86 4.20 -17.65
C HIS A 70 7.58 4.75 -18.29
N LEU A 71 7.52 6.06 -18.53
CA LEU A 71 6.41 6.69 -19.27
C LEU A 71 6.25 6.05 -20.65
N ASP A 72 7.32 6.03 -21.43
CA ASP A 72 7.31 5.57 -22.83
C ASP A 72 7.04 4.07 -22.94
N ASN A 73 7.59 3.27 -22.04
CA ASN A 73 7.50 1.81 -22.12
C ASN A 73 6.24 1.26 -21.45
N CYS A 74 5.70 1.94 -20.43
CA CYS A 74 4.65 1.41 -19.55
C CYS A 74 3.47 2.37 -19.38
N ALA A 75 3.69 3.53 -18.76
CA ALA A 75 2.59 4.29 -18.15
C ALA A 75 1.61 4.88 -19.18
N VAL A 76 2.09 5.47 -20.28
CA VAL A 76 1.23 6.08 -21.32
C VAL A 76 0.44 5.04 -22.14
N LYS A 77 0.79 3.76 -22.02
CA LYS A 77 0.13 2.62 -22.67
C LYS A 77 -0.73 1.82 -21.69
N SER A 78 -0.78 2.23 -20.43
CA SER A 78 -1.59 1.62 -19.37
C SER A 78 -2.95 2.31 -19.28
N ARG A 79 -3.88 1.77 -18.48
CA ARG A 79 -5.26 2.30 -18.43
C ARG A 79 -5.55 3.21 -17.25
N LEU A 80 -4.78 3.13 -16.16
CA LEU A 80 -4.88 3.99 -14.98
C LEU A 80 -3.51 4.03 -14.28
N VAL A 81 -3.08 5.23 -13.88
CA VAL A 81 -1.84 5.41 -13.11
C VAL A 81 -2.17 6.11 -11.79
N ILE A 82 -1.70 5.52 -10.68
CA ILE A 82 -1.86 6.05 -9.33
C ILE A 82 -0.46 6.18 -8.73
N VAL A 83 -0.10 7.37 -8.26
CA VAL A 83 1.21 7.65 -7.66
C VAL A 83 1.01 8.20 -6.27
N ARG A 84 1.63 7.59 -5.27
CA ARG A 84 1.67 8.10 -3.89
C ARG A 84 2.99 8.83 -3.64
N VAL A 85 2.93 10.15 -3.49
CA VAL A 85 4.09 11.04 -3.41
C VAL A 85 4.25 11.59 -1.99
N LEU A 86 5.23 11.06 -1.24
CA LEU A 86 5.55 11.56 0.09
C LEU A 86 6.39 12.85 -0.03
N GLY A 87 5.92 13.94 0.58
CA GLY A 87 6.59 15.26 0.51
C GLY A 87 6.13 16.15 -0.65
N GLY A 88 5.07 15.76 -1.37
CA GLY A 88 4.45 16.58 -2.41
C GLY A 88 5.26 16.71 -3.70
N VAL A 89 4.83 17.59 -4.60
CA VAL A 89 5.50 17.84 -5.89
C VAL A 89 6.96 18.24 -5.72
N GLY A 90 7.30 18.96 -4.64
CA GLY A 90 8.67 19.36 -4.35
C GLY A 90 9.65 18.17 -4.25
N TYR A 91 9.19 17.02 -3.77
CA TYR A 91 10.01 15.81 -3.64
C TYR A 91 10.19 15.07 -4.98
N TRP A 92 9.18 15.07 -5.85
CA TRP A 92 9.20 14.34 -7.12
C TRP A 92 8.77 15.22 -8.30
N LYS A 93 9.41 16.39 -8.43
CA LYS A 93 8.95 17.48 -9.30
C LYS A 93 8.89 17.10 -10.77
N TYR A 94 10.00 16.57 -11.30
CA TYR A 94 10.09 16.20 -12.72
C TYR A 94 9.07 15.11 -13.06
N GLY A 95 9.03 14.04 -12.26
CA GLY A 95 8.08 12.94 -12.44
C GLY A 95 6.63 13.40 -12.35
N SER A 96 6.26 14.18 -11.34
CA SER A 96 4.89 14.69 -11.19
C SER A 96 4.45 15.51 -12.41
N GLN A 97 5.32 16.38 -12.93
CA GLN A 97 5.03 17.21 -14.10
C GLN A 97 4.95 16.39 -15.40
N GLN A 98 5.91 15.49 -15.65
CA GLN A 98 5.92 14.67 -16.86
C GLN A 98 4.77 13.67 -16.87
N TYR A 99 4.47 13.01 -15.74
CA TYR A 99 3.32 12.11 -15.66
C TYR A 99 2.02 12.86 -15.91
N ALA A 100 1.81 14.02 -15.29
CA ALA A 100 0.61 14.82 -15.51
C ALA A 100 0.45 15.21 -16.99
N ALA A 101 1.49 15.75 -17.62
CA ALA A 101 1.44 16.17 -19.02
C ALA A 101 1.25 14.99 -19.99
N ARG A 102 2.08 13.95 -19.86
CA ARG A 102 2.16 12.84 -20.83
C ARG A 102 0.95 11.92 -20.74
N LEU A 103 0.42 11.68 -19.53
CA LEU A 103 -0.78 10.87 -19.35
C LEU A 103 -2.04 11.63 -19.77
N TYR A 104 -2.09 12.95 -19.55
CA TYR A 104 -3.16 13.78 -20.10
C TYR A 104 -3.19 13.73 -21.63
N GLU A 105 -2.05 13.90 -22.30
CA GLU A 105 -1.93 13.77 -23.76
C GLU A 105 -2.35 12.40 -24.28
N ALA A 106 -2.03 11.34 -23.53
CA ALA A 106 -2.39 9.96 -23.88
C ALA A 106 -3.85 9.58 -23.52
N GLY A 107 -4.57 10.43 -22.79
CA GLY A 107 -5.91 10.12 -22.29
C GLY A 107 -5.94 9.06 -21.19
N VAL A 108 -4.82 8.87 -20.48
CA VAL A 108 -4.71 7.93 -19.35
C VAL A 108 -5.01 8.67 -18.04
N PRO A 109 -6.02 8.25 -17.26
CA PRO A 109 -6.30 8.85 -15.96
C PRO A 109 -5.12 8.73 -14.98
N LEU A 110 -4.84 9.82 -14.27
CA LEU A 110 -3.78 9.96 -13.30
C LEU A 110 -4.33 10.43 -11.96
N ALA A 111 -3.98 9.73 -10.89
CA ALA A 111 -4.14 10.19 -9.51
C ALA A 111 -2.76 10.36 -8.84
N LEU A 112 -2.35 11.60 -8.60
CA LEU A 112 -1.18 11.93 -7.78
C LEU A 112 -1.66 12.19 -6.35
N LEU A 113 -1.46 11.23 -5.45
CA LEU A 113 -1.97 11.24 -4.09
C LEU A 113 -0.85 11.63 -3.11
N PRO A 114 -1.13 12.41 -2.04
CA PRO A 114 -0.13 12.68 -1.03
C PRO A 114 0.21 11.41 -0.22
N GLY A 115 1.44 11.36 0.27
CA GLY A 115 1.95 10.26 1.08
C GLY A 115 1.41 10.21 2.52
N ASP A 116 0.80 11.29 3.00
CA ASP A 116 0.24 11.40 4.36
C ASP A 116 -1.29 11.61 4.35
N ASP A 117 -1.85 11.96 5.51
CA ASP A 117 -3.29 12.21 5.73
C ASP A 117 -3.66 13.70 5.54
N LYS A 118 -2.77 14.51 4.94
CA LYS A 118 -3.01 15.92 4.67
C LYS A 118 -3.30 16.16 3.20
N PRO A 119 -4.27 17.04 2.89
CA PRO A 119 -4.56 17.36 1.50
C PRO A 119 -3.39 18.11 0.87
N ASP A 120 -3.09 17.80 -0.38
CA ASP A 120 -2.10 18.50 -1.20
C ASP A 120 -2.79 19.02 -2.47
N ALA A 121 -2.97 20.35 -2.53
CA ALA A 121 -3.67 21.00 -3.62
C ALA A 121 -2.87 20.99 -4.93
N GLU A 122 -1.53 20.92 -4.86
CA GLU A 122 -0.68 20.90 -6.04
C GLU A 122 -0.75 19.54 -6.73
N LEU A 123 -0.62 18.46 -5.95
CA LEU A 123 -0.80 17.09 -6.46
C LEU A 123 -2.22 16.87 -7.00
N ARG A 124 -3.24 17.38 -6.30
CA ARG A 124 -4.62 17.32 -6.77
C ARG A 124 -4.81 18.07 -8.09
N GLY A 125 -4.22 19.26 -8.23
CA GLY A 125 -4.31 20.06 -9.45
C GLY A 125 -3.62 19.43 -10.67
N LEU A 126 -2.64 18.55 -10.46
CA LEU A 126 -1.96 17.79 -11.50
C LEU A 126 -2.66 16.46 -11.85
N SER A 127 -3.63 16.03 -11.04
CA SER A 127 -4.38 14.79 -11.27
C SER A 127 -5.48 15.00 -12.31
N THR A 128 -5.80 13.96 -13.08
CA THR A 128 -6.81 14.00 -14.15
C THR A 128 -8.06 13.18 -13.87
N VAL A 129 -8.06 12.40 -12.78
CA VAL A 129 -9.25 11.72 -12.26
C VAL A 129 -10.27 12.70 -11.65
N SER A 130 -11.50 12.26 -11.43
CA SER A 130 -12.50 13.07 -10.75
C SER A 130 -12.11 13.31 -9.28
N ASN A 131 -12.65 14.38 -8.67
CA ASN A 131 -12.44 14.65 -7.24
C ASN A 131 -12.93 13.49 -6.35
N GLU A 132 -14.02 12.85 -6.73
CA GLU A 132 -14.58 11.70 -6.00
C GLU A 132 -13.63 10.50 -6.04
N ASP A 133 -13.09 10.19 -7.22
CA ASP A 133 -12.14 9.09 -7.38
C ASP A 133 -10.83 9.38 -6.64
N TYR A 134 -10.35 10.62 -6.72
CA TYR A 134 -9.16 11.07 -5.99
C TYR A 134 -9.32 10.84 -4.48
N ASP A 135 -10.41 11.33 -3.90
CA ASP A 135 -10.64 11.25 -2.45
C ASP A 135 -10.83 9.79 -1.99
N ALA A 136 -11.53 8.97 -2.78
CA ALA A 136 -11.71 7.55 -2.47
C ALA A 136 -10.40 6.76 -2.51
N LEU A 137 -9.62 6.90 -3.59
CA LEU A 137 -8.31 6.24 -3.72
C LEU A 137 -7.37 6.67 -2.59
N TRP A 138 -7.34 7.97 -2.27
CA TRP A 138 -6.53 8.49 -1.18
C TRP A 138 -6.95 7.93 0.18
N ALA A 139 -8.24 7.90 0.48
CA ALA A 139 -8.76 7.41 1.76
C ALA A 139 -8.38 5.95 2.03
N TYR A 140 -8.44 5.07 1.02
CA TYR A 140 -8.01 3.67 1.20
C TYR A 140 -6.54 3.56 1.59
N LEU A 141 -5.67 4.38 1.00
CA LEU A 141 -4.23 4.36 1.28
C LEU A 141 -3.87 5.05 2.61
N VAL A 142 -4.67 6.04 3.04
CA VAL A 142 -4.54 6.68 4.37
C VAL A 142 -4.92 5.71 5.48
N GLU A 143 -6.08 5.07 5.37
CA GLU A 143 -6.51 4.10 6.39
C GLU A 143 -5.63 2.85 6.38
N GLY A 144 -5.32 2.36 5.18
CA GLY A 144 -4.46 1.20 4.93
C GLY A 144 -5.05 -0.12 5.43
N GLY A 145 -4.26 -1.19 5.36
CA GLY A 145 -4.66 -2.53 5.79
C GLY A 145 -5.30 -3.37 4.68
N PRO A 146 -5.51 -4.68 4.91
CA PRO A 146 -5.83 -5.65 3.86
C PRO A 146 -7.18 -5.38 3.16
N GLU A 147 -8.21 -5.03 3.94
CA GLU A 147 -9.53 -4.73 3.40
C GLU A 147 -9.51 -3.47 2.52
N ASN A 148 -8.89 -2.39 3.01
CA ASN A 148 -8.74 -1.16 2.22
C ASN A 148 -7.86 -1.36 0.99
N ALA A 149 -6.83 -2.22 1.03
CA ALA A 149 -6.04 -2.55 -0.16
C ALA A 149 -6.88 -3.32 -1.20
N THR A 150 -7.78 -4.19 -0.77
CA THR A 150 -8.73 -4.90 -1.65
C THR A 150 -9.77 -3.95 -2.24
N HIS A 151 -10.34 -3.06 -1.42
CA HIS A 151 -11.27 -2.04 -1.89
C HIS A 151 -10.58 -1.03 -2.82
N PHE A 152 -9.33 -0.64 -2.55
CA PHE A 152 -8.53 0.22 -3.43
C PHE A 152 -8.40 -0.37 -4.84
N LEU A 153 -8.00 -1.64 -4.95
CA LEU A 153 -7.89 -2.30 -6.26
C LEU A 153 -9.24 -2.52 -6.93
N SER A 154 -10.27 -2.88 -6.16
CA SER A 154 -11.63 -3.04 -6.67
C SER A 154 -12.20 -1.72 -7.19
N TYR A 155 -11.91 -0.61 -6.50
CA TYR A 155 -12.31 0.74 -6.89
C TYR A 155 -11.60 1.16 -8.18
N ALA A 156 -10.28 0.98 -8.26
CA ALA A 156 -9.51 1.25 -9.46
C ALA A 156 -10.00 0.41 -10.66
N GLN A 157 -10.38 -0.85 -10.45
CA GLN A 157 -11.00 -1.68 -11.49
C GLN A 157 -12.39 -1.16 -11.87
N ALA A 158 -13.21 -0.72 -10.91
CA ALA A 158 -14.53 -0.15 -11.17
C ALA A 158 -14.44 1.15 -11.98
N MET A 159 -13.44 2.01 -11.72
CA MET A 159 -13.16 3.19 -12.55
C MET A 159 -12.88 2.82 -14.01
N LEU A 160 -12.12 1.74 -14.25
CA LEU A 160 -11.79 1.27 -15.61
C LEU A 160 -12.97 0.61 -16.32
N ALA A 161 -13.85 -0.04 -15.57
CA ALA A 161 -15.00 -0.78 -16.10
C ALA A 161 -16.28 0.07 -16.20
N GLY A 162 -16.33 1.22 -15.51
CA GLY A 162 -17.56 1.99 -15.33
C GLY A 162 -18.61 1.24 -14.50
N SER A 163 -18.18 0.37 -13.57
CA SER A 163 -19.05 -0.45 -12.74
C SER A 163 -19.31 0.19 -11.37
N GLU A 164 -20.12 -0.47 -10.55
CA GLU A 164 -20.36 -0.07 -9.17
C GLU A 164 -19.04 -0.03 -8.37
N LYS A 165 -18.86 1.06 -7.61
CA LYS A 165 -17.70 1.29 -6.76
C LYS A 165 -17.88 0.53 -5.43
N PRO A 166 -16.82 -0.05 -4.83
CA PRO A 166 -16.91 -0.73 -3.55
C PRO A 166 -17.22 0.24 -2.39
N ALA A 167 -17.43 -0.33 -1.21
CA ALA A 167 -17.63 0.45 0.02
C ALA A 167 -16.43 1.37 0.31
N SER A 168 -16.71 2.54 0.92
CA SER A 168 -15.70 3.53 1.28
C SER A 168 -14.61 2.96 2.22
N ALA A 169 -13.48 3.65 2.30
CA ALA A 169 -12.39 3.28 3.19
C ALA A 169 -12.88 3.13 4.64
N SER A 170 -12.46 2.04 5.28
CA SER A 170 -12.83 1.74 6.66
C SER A 170 -11.67 2.04 7.60
N PRO A 171 -11.91 2.78 8.70
CA PRO A 171 -10.83 3.10 9.63
C PRO A 171 -10.21 1.85 10.24
N LEU A 172 -8.88 1.76 10.22
CA LEU A 172 -8.21 0.71 10.97
C LEU A 172 -8.25 1.05 12.46
N LEU A 173 -8.62 0.06 13.29
CA LEU A 173 -8.62 0.23 14.75
C LEU A 173 -7.27 0.77 15.25
N ARG A 174 -7.29 1.58 16.32
CA ARG A 174 -6.04 2.08 16.94
C ARG A 174 -5.26 0.98 17.64
N ALA A 175 -5.97 0.02 18.21
CA ALA A 175 -5.40 -1.18 18.79
C ALA A 175 -6.40 -2.32 18.64
N GLY A 176 -5.91 -3.56 18.66
CA GLY A 176 -6.76 -4.72 18.55
C GLY A 176 -5.98 -6.02 18.50
N VAL A 177 -6.71 -7.13 18.53
CA VAL A 177 -6.11 -8.46 18.36
C VAL A 177 -5.93 -8.70 16.86
N TYR A 178 -4.77 -9.26 16.51
CA TYR A 178 -4.53 -9.80 15.19
C TYR A 178 -4.51 -11.33 15.28
N TRP A 179 -4.84 -12.06 14.24
CA TRP A 179 -4.59 -13.50 14.21
C TRP A 179 -4.11 -13.95 12.83
N PRO A 180 -3.02 -14.75 12.75
CA PRO A 180 -2.52 -15.25 11.46
C PRO A 180 -3.60 -16.01 10.69
N GLY A 181 -3.90 -15.54 9.47
CA GLY A 181 -4.93 -16.12 8.61
C GLY A 181 -6.35 -15.58 8.83
N ALA A 182 -6.64 -14.92 9.96
CA ALA A 182 -7.93 -14.27 10.20
C ALA A 182 -7.86 -12.73 10.17
N GLY A 183 -6.66 -12.13 10.20
CA GLY A 183 -6.51 -10.67 10.11
C GLY A 183 -6.77 -9.97 11.45
N VAL A 184 -7.33 -8.77 11.40
CA VAL A 184 -7.82 -8.09 12.62
C VAL A 184 -9.01 -8.88 13.16
N ALA A 185 -8.91 -9.30 14.41
CA ALA A 185 -9.86 -10.22 15.03
C ALA A 185 -10.19 -9.79 16.47
N ASP A 186 -11.10 -10.52 17.09
CA ASP A 186 -11.37 -10.40 18.52
C ASP A 186 -10.50 -11.38 19.33
N LEU A 187 -10.63 -11.30 20.66
CA LEU A 187 -9.93 -12.21 21.57
C LEU A 187 -10.39 -13.68 21.42
N SER A 188 -11.59 -13.91 20.88
CA SER A 188 -12.13 -15.27 20.71
C SER A 188 -11.34 -16.06 19.67
N ALA A 189 -10.89 -15.40 18.59
CA ALA A 189 -10.03 -16.02 17.58
C ALA A 189 -8.71 -16.52 18.17
N ALA A 190 -8.08 -15.75 19.06
CA ALA A 190 -6.86 -16.20 19.74
C ALA A 190 -7.15 -17.36 20.70
N LYS A 191 -8.21 -17.24 21.51
CA LYS A 191 -8.63 -18.27 22.47
C LYS A 191 -8.96 -19.60 21.83
N ALA A 192 -9.51 -19.60 20.61
CA ALA A 192 -9.84 -20.82 19.87
C ALA A 192 -8.59 -21.70 19.59
N ALA A 193 -7.41 -21.10 19.51
CA ALA A 193 -6.15 -21.80 19.29
C ALA A 193 -5.34 -22.05 20.57
N TRP A 194 -5.84 -21.61 21.73
CA TRP A 194 -5.15 -21.74 23.00
C TRP A 194 -5.35 -23.10 23.65
N THR A 195 -4.32 -23.57 24.35
CA THR A 195 -4.40 -24.75 25.20
C THR A 195 -4.75 -24.33 26.63
N LYS A 196 -5.78 -24.97 27.21
CA LYS A 196 -6.22 -24.68 28.58
C LYS A 196 -5.08 -24.90 29.58
N GLY A 197 -4.88 -23.94 30.49
CA GLY A 197 -3.88 -24.01 31.55
C GLY A 197 -2.46 -23.56 31.14
N GLN A 198 -2.23 -23.23 29.87
CA GLN A 198 -0.94 -22.74 29.40
C GLN A 198 -0.79 -21.21 29.54
N PRO A 199 0.45 -20.70 29.73
CA PRO A 199 0.70 -19.28 29.88
C PRO A 199 0.33 -18.50 28.62
N VAL A 200 -0.31 -17.34 28.80
CA VAL A 200 -0.58 -16.39 27.72
C VAL A 200 0.64 -15.49 27.52
N VAL A 201 1.07 -15.32 26.27
CA VAL A 201 2.22 -14.51 25.89
C VAL A 201 1.75 -13.36 24.99
N PRO A 202 1.62 -12.13 25.52
CA PRO A 202 1.31 -10.95 24.72
C PRO A 202 2.44 -10.65 23.73
N LEU A 203 2.08 -10.44 22.47
CA LEU A 203 2.98 -9.97 21.43
C LEU A 203 2.50 -8.60 20.98
N VAL A 204 3.06 -7.54 21.56
CA VAL A 204 2.68 -6.17 21.22
C VAL A 204 3.52 -5.69 20.04
N PHE A 205 2.88 -5.17 19.00
CA PHE A 205 3.58 -4.66 17.81
C PHE A 205 2.88 -3.43 17.22
N TYR A 206 3.60 -2.70 16.35
CA TYR A 206 3.06 -1.49 15.75
C TYR A 206 1.93 -1.80 14.75
N ARG A 207 0.85 -1.02 14.85
CA ARG A 207 -0.27 -0.99 13.90
C ARG A 207 0.17 -0.83 12.44
N ALA A 208 1.25 -0.09 12.19
CA ALA A 208 1.81 0.09 10.85
C ALA A 208 2.13 -1.24 10.14
N LEU A 209 2.46 -2.31 10.89
CA LEU A 209 2.69 -3.63 10.29
C LEU A 209 1.40 -4.25 9.75
N VAL A 210 0.26 -4.02 10.41
CA VAL A 210 -1.06 -4.43 9.92
C VAL A 210 -1.44 -3.65 8.67
N GLN A 211 -1.13 -2.35 8.63
CA GLN A 211 -1.41 -1.49 7.48
C GLN A 211 -0.62 -1.91 6.23
N GLY A 212 0.62 -2.36 6.42
CA GLY A 212 1.62 -2.51 5.38
C GLY A 212 2.04 -3.94 5.02
N ALA A 213 1.23 -4.96 5.37
CA ALA A 213 1.53 -6.38 5.15
C ALA A 213 2.84 -6.91 5.79
N GLY A 214 3.46 -6.17 6.72
CA GLY A 214 4.70 -6.53 7.43
C GLY A 214 4.53 -7.59 8.52
N LEU A 215 3.51 -8.45 8.42
CA LEU A 215 3.08 -9.37 9.47
C LEU A 215 3.81 -10.72 9.45
N HIS A 216 4.68 -10.98 8.48
CA HIS A 216 5.39 -12.27 8.40
C HIS A 216 6.18 -12.62 9.68
N PRO A 217 6.95 -11.69 10.29
CA PRO A 217 7.62 -11.97 11.56
C PRO A 217 6.65 -12.29 12.70
N ILE A 218 5.54 -11.55 12.78
CA ILE A 218 4.48 -11.77 13.79
C ILE A 218 3.88 -13.17 13.60
N ASN A 219 3.53 -13.53 12.37
CA ASN A 219 2.99 -14.85 12.02
C ASN A 219 3.94 -16.00 12.40
N ARG A 220 5.24 -15.82 12.17
CA ARG A 220 6.27 -16.80 12.53
C ARG A 220 6.42 -16.93 14.05
N LEU A 221 6.38 -15.82 14.78
CA LEU A 221 6.49 -15.81 16.24
C LEU A 221 5.28 -16.47 16.90
N VAL A 222 4.06 -16.16 16.43
CA VAL A 222 2.83 -16.83 16.88
C VAL A 222 2.94 -18.36 16.68
N LYS A 223 3.35 -18.81 15.49
CA LYS A 223 3.56 -20.24 15.20
C LYS A 223 4.65 -20.86 16.08
N ALA A 224 5.71 -20.12 16.41
CA ALA A 224 6.77 -20.61 17.28
C ALA A 224 6.29 -20.79 18.73
N LEU A 225 5.53 -19.84 19.27
CA LEU A 225 4.97 -19.92 20.61
C LEU A 225 3.98 -21.07 20.76
N LEU A 226 3.08 -21.26 19.78
CA LEU A 226 2.15 -22.40 19.77
C LEU A 226 2.91 -23.74 19.81
N ARG A 227 4.01 -23.88 19.06
CA ARG A 227 4.85 -25.09 19.08
C ARG A 227 5.55 -25.34 20.40
N GLN A 228 5.75 -24.30 21.22
CA GLN A 228 6.29 -24.42 22.58
C GLN A 228 5.20 -24.65 23.63
N GLY A 229 3.94 -24.84 23.22
CA GLY A 229 2.81 -25.03 24.12
C GLY A 229 2.32 -23.76 24.81
N LEU A 230 2.72 -22.58 24.32
CA LEU A 230 2.32 -21.28 24.86
C LEU A 230 1.09 -20.74 24.14
N ASN A 231 0.34 -19.86 24.79
CA ASN A 231 -0.87 -19.22 24.25
C ASN A 231 -0.54 -17.80 23.76
N PRO A 232 -0.17 -17.58 22.48
CA PRO A 232 0.17 -16.24 21.99
C PRO A 232 -1.04 -15.32 21.92
N LEU A 233 -0.85 -14.05 22.28
CA LEU A 233 -1.82 -12.98 22.13
C LEU A 233 -1.19 -11.81 21.35
N PRO A 234 -1.15 -11.87 20.01
CA PRO A 234 -0.71 -10.76 19.17
C PRO A 234 -1.69 -9.59 19.20
N VAL A 235 -1.22 -8.45 19.70
CA VAL A 235 -1.96 -7.19 19.81
C VAL A 235 -1.21 -6.10 19.05
N PHE A 236 -1.86 -5.46 18.10
CA PHE A 236 -1.30 -4.27 17.46
C PHE A 236 -1.74 -3.02 18.22
N VAL A 237 -0.87 -2.01 18.24
CA VAL A 237 -1.14 -0.70 18.83
C VAL A 237 -0.59 0.42 17.95
N ALA A 238 -1.30 1.54 17.89
CA ALA A 238 -0.84 2.74 17.19
C ALA A 238 0.40 3.33 17.89
N SER A 239 0.37 3.41 19.22
CA SER A 239 1.49 3.88 20.04
C SER A 239 1.27 3.49 21.49
N LEU A 240 2.32 3.08 22.21
CA LEU A 240 2.23 2.88 23.67
C LEU A 240 2.10 4.19 24.46
N LYS A 241 2.14 5.35 23.79
CA LYS A 241 1.83 6.66 24.36
C LYS A 241 0.37 7.06 24.16
N ASP A 242 -0.36 6.35 23.31
CA ASP A 242 -1.75 6.64 22.99
C ASP A 242 -2.67 6.01 24.07
N PRO A 243 -3.57 6.79 24.71
CA PRO A 243 -4.41 6.28 25.80
C PRO A 243 -5.31 5.10 25.40
N VAL A 244 -5.82 5.09 24.16
CA VAL A 244 -6.67 3.99 23.65
C VAL A 244 -5.86 2.70 23.52
N SER A 245 -4.63 2.81 23.01
CA SER A 245 -3.71 1.69 22.90
C SER A 245 -3.31 1.11 24.26
N VAL A 246 -3.05 1.98 25.26
CA VAL A 246 -2.76 1.54 26.64
C VAL A 246 -3.97 0.84 27.25
N ALA A 247 -5.17 1.41 27.11
CA ALA A 247 -6.40 0.83 27.65
C ALA A 247 -6.71 -0.56 27.04
N THR A 248 -6.33 -0.80 25.78
CA THR A 248 -6.53 -2.10 25.12
C THR A 248 -5.62 -3.21 25.68
N LEU A 249 -4.51 -2.83 26.32
CA LEU A 249 -3.53 -3.77 26.89
C LEU A 249 -3.78 -4.07 28.39
N GLN A 250 -4.70 -3.37 29.04
CA GLN A 250 -5.06 -3.52 30.45
C GLN A 250 -6.25 -4.45 30.63
#